data_AF-A0A250JAW4-F1
#
_entry.id   AF-A0A250JAW4-F1
#
_cell.length_a   1.000
_cell.length_b   1.000
_cell.length_c   1.000
_cell.angle_alpha   90.00
_cell.angle_beta   90.00
_cell.angle_gamma   90.00
#
_symmetry.space_group_name_H-M   'P 1'
#
loop_
_entity.id
_entity.type
_entity.pdbx_description
1 polymer ?
#
loop_
_entity_poly.entity_id
_entity_poly.type
_entity_poly.pdbx_seq_one_letter_code
_entity_poly.pdbx_strand_id
1 'polypeptide(L)'
;MIVNAGDWLRDILEEHVEELTALWPRRPRAWRTPGFSVRALRQLDERIDAHTDALALAGEDAIPLVDPLLGSEDPNEVLTATHAMLRMGDKAITQRVREAFEQAAADVLQSFAFALARARADTGPDEGPTIQHSVASLYARALRGSLASPDPLLRLLAHEDAAVRERAWHTLAMFGPKRRLDVRREVTATMKDEPFVRRAALKAAAWMRQPWLLDELRRLVDSTGTVRRDALELLAVLGKPEDMFRIRAAVSDIALGPTRFELVGWFGHPALVEVLFPAMEEEEPLTAAAAAMAFRRITGVSADSAQRVELEEDEVHLPDPTMARIRWHKLKDTFGGGTRWSWGENVERGLTDAALVAMDLPSLAEGRLRDAFHGRFDHGPAALEAFPYPG
;
A
#
# COMPACT_ATOMS: atom_id res chain seq x y z
N MET A 1 37.72 13.56 -31.62
CA MET A 1 37.21 12.35 -30.95
C MET A 1 35.95 11.95 -31.69
N ILE A 2 36.02 10.88 -32.48
CA ILE A 2 34.84 10.30 -33.11
C ILE A 2 34.31 9.31 -32.07
N VAL A 3 33.21 9.66 -31.41
CA VAL A 3 32.50 8.71 -30.54
C VAL A 3 32.00 7.60 -31.46
N ASN A 4 32.35 6.35 -31.16
CA ASN A 4 31.85 5.21 -31.91
C ASN A 4 30.33 5.12 -31.68
N ALA A 5 29.54 4.95 -32.74
CA ALA A 5 28.08 4.88 -32.62
C ALA A 5 27.60 3.76 -31.67
N GLY A 6 28.39 2.68 -31.54
CA GLY A 6 28.13 1.60 -30.59
C GLY A 6 28.32 2.00 -29.13
N ASP A 7 29.32 2.84 -28.83
CA ASP A 7 29.59 3.31 -27.46
C ASP A 7 28.47 4.26 -27.01
N TRP A 8 28.03 5.17 -27.90
CA TRP A 8 26.92 6.09 -27.63
C TRP A 8 25.58 5.39 -27.39
N LEU A 9 25.27 4.34 -28.15
CA LEU A 9 24.05 3.57 -27.94
C LEU A 9 24.08 2.85 -26.58
N ARG A 10 25.22 2.26 -26.23
CA ARG A 10 25.41 1.62 -24.93
C ARG A 10 25.19 2.60 -23.78
N ASP A 11 25.80 3.79 -23.83
CA ASP A 11 25.64 4.82 -22.79
C ASP A 11 24.16 5.18 -22.57
N ILE A 12 23.37 5.27 -23.65
CA ILE A 12 21.93 5.55 -23.56
C ILE A 12 21.17 4.40 -22.91
N LEU A 13 21.51 3.15 -23.25
CA LEU A 13 20.84 1.99 -22.65
C LEU A 13 21.21 1.81 -21.18
N GLU A 14 22.45 2.11 -20.80
CA GLU A 14 22.89 2.15 -19.40
C GLU A 14 22.08 3.19 -18.61
N GLU A 15 21.90 4.40 -19.13
CA GLU A 15 21.04 5.42 -18.52
C GLU A 15 19.59 4.93 -18.34
N HIS A 16 19.03 4.21 -19.33
CA HIS A 16 17.69 3.65 -19.18
C HIS A 16 17.61 2.58 -18.08
N VAL A 17 18.64 1.76 -17.90
CA VAL A 17 18.74 0.77 -16.83
C VAL A 17 18.86 1.45 -15.46
N GLU A 18 19.70 2.48 -15.34
CA GLU A 18 19.90 3.23 -14.10
C GLU A 18 18.62 3.96 -13.67
N GLU A 19 17.98 4.70 -14.58
CA GLU A 19 16.72 5.38 -14.30
C GLU A 19 15.60 4.39 -13.92
N LEU A 20 15.48 3.27 -14.63
CA LEU A 20 14.46 2.26 -14.31
C LEU A 20 14.68 1.67 -12.89
N THR A 21 15.93 1.37 -12.54
CA THR A 21 16.32 0.87 -11.21
C THR A 21 16.02 1.89 -10.11
N ALA A 22 16.25 3.18 -10.35
CA ALA A 22 15.95 4.24 -9.41
C ALA A 22 14.44 4.53 -9.26
N LEU A 23 13.64 4.31 -10.31
CA LEU A 23 12.20 4.58 -10.29
C LEU A 23 11.40 3.52 -9.53
N TRP A 24 11.78 2.25 -9.64
CA TRP A 24 11.06 1.14 -9.01
C TRP A 24 10.76 1.30 -7.51
N PRO A 25 11.74 1.61 -6.63
CA PRO A 25 11.49 1.71 -5.19
C PRO A 25 10.55 2.87 -4.83
N ARG A 26 10.38 3.87 -5.71
CA ARG A 26 9.47 5.01 -5.48
C ARG A 26 8.01 4.58 -5.54
N ARG A 27 7.68 3.56 -6.32
CA ARG A 27 6.31 3.10 -6.54
C ARG A 27 5.65 2.53 -5.27
N PRO A 28 6.22 1.53 -4.56
CA PRO A 28 5.66 1.06 -3.29
C PRO A 28 5.79 2.09 -2.15
N ARG A 29 6.72 3.06 -2.24
CA ARG A 29 6.80 4.18 -1.29
C ARG A 29 5.63 5.15 -1.45
N ALA A 30 5.19 5.41 -2.69
CA ALA A 30 4.09 6.31 -3.00
C ALA A 30 2.80 5.99 -2.22
N TRP A 31 2.46 4.70 -2.05
CA TRP A 31 1.30 4.24 -1.28
C TRP A 31 1.36 4.55 0.22
N ARG A 32 2.53 4.90 0.74
CA ARG A 32 2.77 5.25 2.14
C ARG A 32 3.05 6.75 2.33
N THR A 33 3.24 7.50 1.24
CA THR A 33 3.57 8.93 1.28
C THR A 33 2.28 9.76 1.32
N PRO A 34 2.01 10.49 2.42
CA PRO A 34 0.87 11.40 2.49
C PRO A 34 0.92 12.45 1.38
N GLY A 35 -0.24 12.76 0.79
CA GLY A 35 -0.35 13.74 -0.30
C GLY A 35 0.13 13.26 -1.67
N PHE A 36 0.69 12.05 -1.80
CA PHE A 36 1.03 11.50 -3.11
C PHE A 36 -0.25 11.13 -3.87
N SER A 37 -0.52 11.79 -4.99
CA SER A 37 -1.79 11.64 -5.73
C SER A 37 -1.77 10.47 -6.71
N VAL A 38 -2.96 10.01 -7.08
CA VAL A 38 -3.15 9.03 -8.17
C VAL A 38 -2.52 9.50 -9.49
N ARG A 39 -2.63 10.80 -9.80
CA ARG A 39 -2.01 11.40 -10.98
C ARG A 39 -0.48 11.27 -10.95
N ALA A 40 0.14 11.55 -9.80
CA ALA A 40 1.59 11.42 -9.65
C ALA A 40 2.04 9.96 -9.79
N LEU A 41 1.24 8.99 -9.31
CA LEU A 41 1.55 7.57 -9.49
C LEU A 41 1.47 7.16 -10.95
N ARG A 42 0.45 7.65 -11.68
CA ARG A 42 0.35 7.40 -13.11
C ARG A 42 1.55 7.98 -13.88
N GLN A 43 1.99 9.18 -13.54
CA GLN A 43 3.20 9.77 -14.15
C GLN A 43 4.47 8.97 -13.83
N LEU A 44 4.56 8.40 -12.62
CA LEU A 44 5.66 7.50 -12.26
C LEU A 44 5.59 6.20 -13.09
N ASP A 45 4.41 5.58 -13.20
CA ASP A 45 4.20 4.37 -14.02
C ASP A 45 4.48 4.64 -15.51
N GLU A 46 4.06 5.79 -16.05
CA GLU A 46 4.35 6.22 -17.43
C GLU A 46 5.86 6.33 -17.69
N ARG A 47 6.64 6.84 -16.72
CA ARG A 47 8.11 6.90 -16.83
C ARG A 47 8.71 5.50 -16.82
N ILE A 48 8.31 4.66 -15.85
CA ILE A 48 8.77 3.27 -15.76
C ILE A 48 8.53 2.53 -17.08
N ASP A 49 7.32 2.65 -17.63
CA ASP A 49 6.95 2.03 -18.91
C ASP A 49 7.81 2.58 -20.06
N ALA A 50 8.08 3.89 -20.11
CA ALA A 50 8.90 4.50 -21.16
C ALA A 50 10.37 3.98 -21.16
N HIS A 51 11.01 3.89 -20.00
CA HIS A 51 12.37 3.33 -19.90
C HIS A 51 12.37 1.83 -20.23
N THR A 52 11.34 1.10 -19.80
CA THR A 52 11.18 -0.32 -20.13
C THR A 52 11.00 -0.54 -21.63
N ASP A 53 10.16 0.29 -22.28
CA ASP A 53 9.91 0.21 -23.72
C ASP A 53 11.17 0.55 -24.52
N ALA A 54 11.97 1.53 -24.09
CA ALA A 54 13.25 1.84 -24.73
C ALA A 54 14.21 0.63 -24.73
N LEU A 55 14.35 -0.05 -23.59
CA LEU A 55 15.17 -1.27 -23.47
C LEU A 55 14.60 -2.41 -24.32
N ALA A 56 13.28 -2.57 -24.34
CA ALA A 56 12.63 -3.59 -25.16
C ALA A 56 12.79 -3.34 -26.67
N LEU A 57 12.73 -2.07 -27.11
CA LEU A 57 12.98 -1.68 -28.51
C LEU A 57 14.43 -1.93 -28.93
N ALA A 58 15.39 -1.73 -28.02
CA ALA A 58 16.80 -2.02 -28.27
C ALA A 58 17.09 -3.52 -28.39
N GLY A 59 16.23 -4.37 -27.84
CA GLY A 59 16.27 -5.82 -28.03
C GLY A 59 17.63 -6.41 -27.65
N GLU A 60 18.30 -7.06 -28.62
CA GLU A 60 19.58 -7.73 -28.41
C GLU A 60 20.68 -6.80 -27.86
N ASP A 61 20.65 -5.51 -28.19
CA ASP A 61 21.65 -4.54 -27.71
C ASP A 61 21.51 -4.25 -26.21
N ALA A 62 20.30 -4.40 -25.64
CA ALA A 62 20.05 -4.20 -24.22
C ALA A 62 20.35 -5.45 -23.37
N ILE A 63 20.28 -6.66 -23.94
CA ILE A 63 20.46 -7.93 -23.22
C ILE A 63 21.77 -7.98 -22.42
N PRO A 64 22.95 -7.59 -22.96
CA PRO A 64 24.21 -7.60 -22.22
C PRO A 64 24.23 -6.70 -20.98
N LEU A 65 23.32 -5.72 -20.90
CA LEU A 65 23.21 -4.79 -19.77
C LEU A 65 22.21 -5.31 -18.71
N VAL A 66 21.11 -5.95 -19.13
CA VAL A 66 20.05 -6.38 -18.20
C VAL A 66 20.19 -7.83 -17.73
N ASP A 67 20.69 -8.77 -18.54
CA ASP A 67 20.81 -10.19 -18.11
C ASP A 67 21.70 -10.38 -16.87
N PRO A 68 22.86 -9.69 -16.71
CA PRO A 68 23.68 -9.84 -15.51
C PRO A 68 22.95 -9.45 -14.23
N LEU A 69 22.04 -8.48 -14.31
CA LEU A 69 21.28 -7.97 -13.16
C LEU A 69 20.23 -8.98 -12.64
N LEU A 70 19.86 -10.00 -13.43
CA LEU A 70 19.02 -11.10 -12.94
C LEU A 70 19.69 -11.89 -11.80
N GLY A 71 21.03 -11.87 -11.73
CA GLY A 71 21.81 -12.50 -10.67
C GLY A 71 22.25 -11.55 -9.56
N SER A 72 21.73 -10.31 -9.52
CA SER A 72 22.07 -9.33 -8.49
C SER A 72 21.44 -9.67 -7.14
N GLU A 73 22.08 -9.22 -6.07
CA GLU A 73 21.52 -9.20 -4.71
C GLU A 73 20.63 -7.96 -4.47
N ASP A 74 20.67 -6.95 -5.34
CA ASP A 74 19.78 -5.79 -5.25
C ASP A 74 18.39 -6.13 -5.84
N PRO A 75 17.31 -6.11 -5.03
CA PRO A 75 15.96 -6.38 -5.52
C PRO A 75 15.51 -5.42 -6.64
N ASN A 76 16.01 -4.18 -6.68
CA ASN A 76 15.62 -3.20 -7.70
C ASN A 76 16.29 -3.51 -9.04
N GLU A 77 17.55 -3.93 -9.05
CA GLU A 77 18.25 -4.37 -10.27
C GLU A 77 17.59 -5.62 -10.85
N VAL A 78 17.28 -6.60 -9.99
CA VAL A 78 16.54 -7.81 -10.39
C VAL A 78 15.17 -7.45 -10.96
N LEU A 79 14.46 -6.49 -10.34
CA LEU A 79 13.16 -6.04 -10.83
C LEU A 79 13.28 -5.35 -12.19
N THR A 80 14.26 -4.46 -12.37
CA THR A 80 14.59 -3.79 -13.63
C THR A 80 14.81 -4.81 -14.74
N ALA A 81 15.72 -5.76 -14.52
CA ALA A 81 16.06 -6.77 -15.52
C ALA A 81 14.88 -7.68 -15.85
N THR A 82 14.22 -8.20 -14.81
CA THR A 82 13.06 -9.09 -15.00
C THR A 82 11.96 -8.36 -15.78
N HIS A 83 11.68 -7.10 -15.46
CA HIS A 83 10.63 -6.35 -16.14
C HIS A 83 10.99 -6.02 -17.60
N ALA A 84 12.20 -5.54 -17.86
CA ALA A 84 12.68 -5.22 -19.20
C ALA A 84 12.74 -6.46 -20.10
N MET A 85 13.31 -7.57 -19.60
CA MET A 85 13.44 -8.82 -20.34
C MET A 85 12.07 -9.42 -20.66
N LEU A 86 11.11 -9.42 -19.72
CA LEU A 86 9.77 -9.91 -19.99
C LEU A 86 8.99 -9.01 -20.98
N ARG A 87 9.28 -7.70 -21.03
CA ARG A 87 8.68 -6.78 -22.01
C ARG A 87 9.13 -7.09 -23.44
N MET A 88 10.33 -7.62 -23.65
CA MET A 88 10.82 -8.05 -24.96
C MET A 88 9.98 -9.21 -25.57
N GLY A 89 9.31 -10.00 -24.74
CA GLY A 89 8.30 -10.97 -25.19
C GLY A 89 8.84 -12.24 -25.88
N ASP A 90 10.15 -12.46 -25.87
CA ASP A 90 10.77 -13.66 -26.45
C ASP A 90 10.67 -14.87 -25.50
N LYS A 91 10.46 -16.06 -26.06
CA LYS A 91 10.29 -17.30 -25.28
C LYS A 91 11.58 -17.74 -24.58
N ALA A 92 12.74 -17.61 -25.23
CA ALA A 92 14.02 -17.94 -24.63
C ALA A 92 14.37 -16.96 -23.52
N ILE A 93 14.09 -15.66 -23.72
CA ILE A 93 14.23 -14.63 -22.67
C ILE A 93 13.34 -14.93 -21.46
N THR A 94 12.07 -15.29 -21.70
CA THR A 94 11.14 -15.68 -20.62
C THR A 94 11.65 -16.91 -19.85
N GLN A 95 12.20 -17.89 -20.57
CA GLN A 95 12.78 -19.09 -19.95
C GLN A 95 14.03 -18.76 -19.13
N ARG A 96 14.89 -17.88 -19.63
CA ARG A 96 16.08 -17.38 -18.90
C ARG A 96 15.69 -16.69 -17.60
N VAL A 97 14.65 -15.85 -17.61
CA VAL A 97 14.10 -15.21 -16.41
C VAL A 97 13.58 -16.25 -15.41
N ARG A 98 12.92 -17.32 -15.87
CA ARG A 98 12.47 -18.42 -15.00
C ARG A 98 13.65 -19.14 -14.34
N GLU A 99 14.69 -19.45 -15.11
CA GLU A 99 15.89 -20.11 -14.58
C GLU A 99 16.58 -19.25 -13.52
N ALA A 100 16.62 -17.92 -13.73
CA ALA A 100 17.12 -17.00 -12.71
C ALA A 100 16.24 -17.01 -11.46
N PHE A 101 14.91 -16.99 -11.61
CA PHE A 101 13.98 -17.08 -10.48
C PHE A 101 14.17 -18.37 -9.66
N GLU A 102 14.39 -19.51 -10.30
CA GLU A 102 14.60 -20.80 -9.61
C GLU A 102 15.93 -20.88 -8.84
N GLN A 103 16.90 -20.04 -9.19
CA GLN A 103 18.23 -20.00 -8.56
C GLN A 103 18.39 -18.82 -7.59
N ALA A 104 17.40 -17.94 -7.51
CA ALA A 104 17.49 -16.69 -6.78
C ALA A 104 17.48 -16.87 -5.25
N ALA A 105 18.16 -15.94 -4.57
CA ALA A 105 18.10 -15.82 -3.12
C ALA A 105 16.74 -15.25 -2.66
N ALA A 106 16.40 -15.53 -1.40
CA ALA A 106 15.06 -15.27 -0.86
C ALA A 106 14.65 -13.77 -0.84
N ASP A 107 15.63 -12.89 -0.71
CA ASP A 107 15.49 -11.43 -0.66
C ASP A 107 15.01 -10.82 -1.98
N VAL A 108 15.41 -11.38 -3.12
CA VAL A 108 15.05 -10.85 -4.45
C VAL A 108 13.84 -11.54 -5.10
N LEU A 109 13.36 -12.67 -4.55
CA LEU A 109 12.23 -13.43 -5.12
C LEU A 109 10.95 -12.59 -5.30
N GLN A 110 10.74 -11.59 -4.45
CA GLN A 110 9.57 -10.73 -4.56
C GLN A 110 9.63 -9.81 -5.79
N SER A 111 10.82 -9.41 -6.23
CA SER A 111 11.03 -8.63 -7.45
C SER A 111 10.66 -9.44 -8.69
N PHE A 112 11.11 -10.70 -8.75
CA PHE A 112 10.69 -11.64 -9.78
C PHE A 112 9.17 -11.83 -9.78
N ALA A 113 8.59 -12.13 -8.62
CA ALA A 113 7.15 -12.38 -8.49
C ALA A 113 6.30 -11.21 -8.98
N PHE A 114 6.68 -9.98 -8.61
CA PHE A 114 5.99 -8.77 -9.06
C PHE A 114 6.09 -8.57 -10.57
N ALA A 115 7.30 -8.64 -11.14
CA ALA A 115 7.49 -8.47 -12.59
C ALA A 115 6.80 -9.57 -13.41
N LEU A 116 6.93 -10.83 -12.99
CA LEU A 116 6.23 -11.96 -13.61
C LEU A 116 4.73 -11.72 -13.59
N ALA A 117 4.14 -11.35 -12.44
CA ALA A 117 2.72 -11.04 -12.32
C ALA A 117 2.27 -10.00 -13.35
N ARG A 118 3.00 -8.87 -13.44
CA ARG A 118 2.70 -7.73 -14.30
C ARG A 118 2.84 -8.07 -15.80
N ALA A 119 3.88 -8.80 -16.18
CA ALA A 119 4.11 -9.25 -17.55
C ALA A 119 3.16 -10.37 -18.00
N ARG A 120 2.34 -10.89 -17.08
CA ARG A 120 1.48 -12.05 -17.32
C ARG A 120 2.24 -13.33 -17.74
N ALA A 121 3.51 -13.46 -17.36
CA ALA A 121 4.35 -14.62 -17.63
C ALA A 121 4.14 -15.75 -16.62
N ASP A 122 4.14 -17.02 -17.02
CA ASP A 122 3.94 -18.13 -16.09
C ASP A 122 5.09 -18.21 -15.06
N THR A 123 4.78 -18.27 -13.76
CA THR A 123 5.80 -18.47 -12.70
C THR A 123 6.20 -19.93 -12.56
N GLY A 124 5.49 -20.85 -13.21
CA GLY A 124 5.70 -22.29 -13.09
C GLY A 124 4.81 -22.91 -12.00
N PRO A 125 5.23 -24.03 -11.40
CA PRO A 125 4.45 -24.70 -10.38
C PRO A 125 4.28 -23.84 -9.11
N ASP A 126 3.25 -24.14 -8.32
CA ASP A 126 3.01 -23.48 -7.03
C ASP A 126 4.08 -23.86 -5.99
N GLU A 127 4.68 -25.04 -6.13
CA GLU A 127 5.77 -25.54 -5.29
C GLU A 127 7.11 -25.27 -5.99
N GLY A 128 7.96 -24.47 -5.36
CA GLY A 128 9.31 -24.16 -5.83
C GLY A 128 10.41 -24.86 -5.03
N PRO A 129 11.69 -24.60 -5.35
CA PRO A 129 12.85 -25.21 -4.68
C PRO A 129 12.89 -24.95 -3.16
N THR A 130 12.36 -23.81 -2.72
CA THR A 130 12.22 -23.46 -1.31
C THR A 130 10.82 -22.94 -1.01
N ILE A 131 10.49 -22.82 0.28
CA ILE A 131 9.21 -22.25 0.69
C ILE A 131 9.03 -20.80 0.22
N GLN A 132 10.13 -20.01 0.17
CA GLN A 132 10.09 -18.64 -0.32
C GLN A 132 9.78 -18.57 -1.82
N HIS A 133 10.27 -19.52 -2.63
CA HIS A 133 9.91 -19.63 -4.04
C HIS A 133 8.42 -19.96 -4.22
N SER A 134 7.89 -20.89 -3.41
CA SER A 134 6.47 -21.22 -3.43
C SER A 134 5.61 -20.02 -3.07
N VAL A 135 5.99 -19.29 -2.01
CA VAL A 135 5.31 -18.05 -1.57
C VAL A 135 5.32 -16.99 -2.67
N ALA A 136 6.47 -16.78 -3.33
CA ALA A 136 6.64 -15.81 -4.41
C ALA A 136 5.78 -16.19 -5.65
N SER A 137 5.76 -17.47 -6.02
CA SER A 137 4.94 -17.99 -7.12
C SER A 137 3.44 -17.82 -6.84
N LEU A 138 3.00 -18.20 -5.64
CA LEU A 138 1.60 -18.01 -5.20
C LEU A 138 1.21 -16.53 -5.19
N TYR A 139 2.09 -15.65 -4.72
CA TYR A 139 1.89 -14.20 -4.77
C TYR A 139 1.69 -13.70 -6.19
N ALA A 140 2.58 -14.07 -7.12
CA ALA A 140 2.51 -13.62 -8.51
C ALA A 140 1.20 -14.06 -9.20
N ARG A 141 0.78 -15.30 -8.94
CA ARG A 141 -0.47 -15.86 -9.49
C ARG A 141 -1.70 -15.20 -8.87
N ALA A 142 -1.70 -14.96 -7.56
CA ALA A 142 -2.79 -14.26 -6.89
C ALA A 142 -2.92 -12.82 -7.41
N LEU A 143 -1.80 -12.12 -7.60
CA LEU A 143 -1.77 -10.75 -8.12
C LEU A 143 -2.33 -10.67 -9.55
N ARG A 144 -2.10 -11.70 -10.38
CA ARG A 144 -2.71 -11.82 -11.71
C ARG A 144 -4.17 -12.30 -11.68
N GLY A 145 -4.64 -12.85 -10.57
CA GLY A 145 -5.93 -13.50 -10.47
C GLY A 145 -5.99 -14.91 -11.10
N SER A 146 -4.85 -15.60 -11.24
CA SER A 146 -4.77 -16.98 -11.78
C SER A 146 -4.63 -18.06 -10.70
N LEU A 147 -4.61 -17.69 -9.41
CA LEU A 147 -4.53 -18.66 -8.31
C LEU A 147 -5.89 -19.32 -8.06
N ALA A 148 -5.98 -20.63 -8.29
CA ALA A 148 -7.26 -21.37 -8.27
C ALA A 148 -7.78 -21.69 -6.87
N SER A 149 -6.91 -21.97 -5.89
CA SER A 149 -7.30 -22.36 -4.52
C SER A 149 -6.49 -21.60 -3.46
N PRO A 150 -7.10 -21.22 -2.31
CA PRO A 150 -6.38 -20.68 -1.17
C PRO A 150 -5.68 -21.75 -0.33
N ASP A 151 -5.94 -23.05 -0.55
CA ASP A 151 -5.46 -24.12 0.34
C ASP A 151 -3.94 -24.12 0.56
N PRO A 152 -3.09 -23.88 -0.46
CA PRO A 152 -1.65 -23.75 -0.24
C PRO A 152 -1.33 -22.61 0.74
N LEU A 153 -2.01 -21.46 0.61
CA LEU A 153 -1.80 -20.30 1.48
C LEU A 153 -2.24 -20.59 2.92
N LEU A 154 -3.37 -21.28 3.11
CA LEU A 154 -3.86 -21.63 4.45
C LEU A 154 -2.86 -22.47 5.24
N ARG A 155 -2.09 -23.35 4.58
CA ARG A 155 -1.01 -24.10 5.22
C ARG A 155 0.14 -23.19 5.64
N LEU A 156 0.46 -22.19 4.81
CA LEU A 156 1.55 -21.23 5.08
C LEU A 156 1.26 -20.28 6.25
N LEU A 157 -0.01 -20.09 6.61
CA LEU A 157 -0.39 -19.29 7.79
C LEU A 157 0.11 -19.88 9.11
N ALA A 158 0.47 -21.17 9.14
CA ALA A 158 1.02 -21.86 10.31
C ALA A 158 2.53 -22.14 10.19
N HIS A 159 3.21 -21.56 9.20
CA HIS A 159 4.64 -21.75 9.00
C HIS A 159 5.46 -21.12 10.14
N GLU A 160 6.65 -21.69 10.44
CA GLU A 160 7.52 -21.20 11.53
C GLU A 160 8.08 -19.80 11.27
N ASP A 161 8.43 -19.51 10.01
CA ASP A 161 8.91 -18.20 9.57
C ASP A 161 7.77 -17.16 9.49
N ALA A 162 7.90 -16.07 10.24
CA ALA A 162 6.94 -14.97 10.30
C ALA A 162 6.78 -14.22 8.98
N ALA A 163 7.86 -14.08 8.18
CA ALA A 163 7.79 -13.44 6.87
C ALA A 163 6.95 -14.27 5.88
N VAL A 164 7.01 -15.60 5.98
CA VAL A 164 6.15 -16.52 5.22
C VAL A 164 4.69 -16.35 5.63
N ARG A 165 4.39 -16.29 6.94
CA ARG A 165 3.02 -16.07 7.44
C ARG A 165 2.45 -14.73 6.97
N GLU A 166 3.23 -13.66 7.08
CA GLU A 166 2.84 -12.31 6.61
C GLU A 166 2.50 -12.33 5.12
N ARG A 167 3.39 -12.89 4.29
CA ARG A 167 3.18 -12.93 2.85
C ARG A 167 1.97 -13.78 2.48
N ALA A 168 1.75 -14.89 3.16
CA ALA A 168 0.57 -15.72 2.96
C ALA A 168 -0.73 -14.95 3.25
N TRP A 169 -0.79 -14.14 4.32
CA TRP A 169 -1.92 -13.26 4.60
C TRP A 169 -2.13 -12.19 3.52
N HIS A 170 -1.06 -11.52 3.09
CA HIS A 170 -1.14 -10.54 2.00
C HIS A 170 -1.64 -11.16 0.69
N THR A 171 -1.16 -12.35 0.34
CA THR A 171 -1.60 -13.08 -0.85
C THR A 171 -3.05 -13.54 -0.71
N LEU A 172 -3.46 -13.99 0.48
CA LEU A 172 -4.84 -14.41 0.73
C LEU A 172 -5.83 -13.24 0.59
N ALA A 173 -5.43 -12.03 0.99
CA ALA A 173 -6.25 -10.84 0.81
C ALA A 173 -6.62 -10.57 -0.66
N MET A 174 -5.79 -10.99 -1.62
CA MET A 174 -6.00 -10.76 -3.06
C MET A 174 -7.24 -11.46 -3.63
N PHE A 175 -7.71 -12.54 -2.98
CA PHE A 175 -8.99 -13.17 -3.33
C PHE A 175 -10.17 -12.22 -3.12
N GLY A 176 -10.01 -11.24 -2.23
CA GLY A 176 -11.00 -10.21 -1.96
C GLY A 176 -12.34 -10.78 -1.51
N PRO A 177 -13.44 -10.04 -1.73
CA PRO A 177 -14.75 -10.36 -1.18
C PRO A 177 -15.49 -11.47 -1.93
N LYS A 178 -15.08 -11.79 -3.16
CA LYS A 178 -15.79 -12.75 -4.04
C LYS A 178 -15.66 -14.18 -3.54
N ARG A 179 -14.60 -14.50 -2.81
CA ARG A 179 -14.38 -15.84 -2.28
C ARG A 179 -14.79 -15.89 -0.81
N ARG A 180 -15.85 -16.63 -0.51
CA ARG A 180 -16.28 -16.89 0.86
C ARG A 180 -15.33 -17.90 1.50
N LEU A 181 -14.36 -17.39 2.25
CA LEU A 181 -13.44 -18.16 3.05
C LEU A 181 -13.56 -17.67 4.49
N ASP A 182 -13.97 -18.51 5.42
CA ASP A 182 -13.93 -18.16 6.85
C ASP A 182 -12.52 -18.42 7.38
N VAL A 183 -11.87 -17.37 7.88
CA VAL A 183 -10.50 -17.39 8.41
C VAL A 183 -10.44 -17.05 9.90
N ARG A 184 -11.57 -17.10 10.61
CA ARG A 184 -11.66 -16.64 12.01
C ARG A 184 -10.66 -17.35 12.92
N ARG A 185 -10.51 -18.65 12.74
CA ARG A 185 -9.61 -19.48 13.57
C ARG A 185 -8.16 -19.07 13.35
N GLU A 186 -7.78 -18.90 12.09
CA GLU A 186 -6.43 -18.55 11.66
C GLU A 186 -6.06 -17.14 12.15
N VAL A 187 -6.96 -16.15 11.98
CA VAL A 187 -6.75 -14.79 12.48
C VAL A 187 -6.60 -14.77 14.00
N THR A 188 -7.42 -15.54 14.72
CA THR A 188 -7.34 -15.64 16.18
C THR A 188 -6.00 -16.22 16.63
N ALA A 189 -5.48 -17.23 15.93
CA ALA A 189 -4.17 -17.80 16.21
C ALA A 189 -3.04 -16.78 15.98
N THR A 190 -3.14 -15.97 14.91
CA THR A 190 -2.16 -14.94 14.57
C THR A 190 -2.11 -13.79 15.57
N MET A 191 -3.11 -13.59 16.46
CA MET A 191 -3.07 -12.46 17.41
C MET A 191 -1.90 -12.51 18.42
N LYS A 192 -1.18 -13.65 18.50
CA LYS A 192 0.05 -13.81 19.30
C LYS A 192 1.35 -13.58 18.51
N ASP A 193 1.26 -13.38 17.19
CA ASP A 193 2.40 -13.12 16.32
C ASP A 193 2.96 -11.70 16.47
N GLU A 194 4.05 -11.43 15.76
CA GLU A 194 4.66 -10.14 15.54
C GLU A 194 3.67 -9.13 14.91
N PRO A 195 3.83 -7.82 15.16
CA PRO A 195 2.89 -6.80 14.69
C PRO A 195 2.59 -6.83 13.19
N PHE A 196 3.60 -7.09 12.35
CA PHE A 196 3.43 -7.10 10.90
C PHE A 196 2.52 -8.25 10.42
N VAL A 197 2.65 -9.46 11.00
CA VAL A 197 1.78 -10.60 10.69
C VAL A 197 0.34 -10.34 11.13
N ARG A 198 0.16 -9.78 12.34
CA ARG A 198 -1.17 -9.41 12.85
C ARG A 198 -1.90 -8.41 11.97
N ARG A 199 -1.19 -7.37 11.54
CA ARG A 199 -1.73 -6.35 10.62
C ARG A 199 -2.12 -6.96 9.28
N ALA A 200 -1.28 -7.84 8.72
CA ALA A 200 -1.58 -8.54 7.48
C ALA A 200 -2.85 -9.41 7.63
N ALA A 201 -2.99 -10.14 8.73
CA ALA A 201 -4.17 -10.97 9.00
C ALA A 201 -5.47 -10.17 9.15
N LEU A 202 -5.44 -9.09 9.94
CA LEU A 202 -6.60 -8.21 10.14
C LEU A 202 -7.00 -7.51 8.82
N LYS A 203 -6.03 -7.04 8.03
CA LYS A 203 -6.31 -6.46 6.71
C LYS A 203 -6.85 -7.49 5.72
N ALA A 204 -6.34 -8.73 5.73
CA ALA A 204 -6.86 -9.80 4.91
C ALA A 204 -8.32 -10.12 5.25
N ALA A 205 -8.65 -10.22 6.55
CA ALA A 205 -10.02 -10.39 7.01
C ALA A 205 -10.94 -9.24 6.55
N ALA A 206 -10.43 -8.01 6.52
CA ALA A 206 -11.17 -6.85 6.04
C ALA A 206 -11.46 -6.94 4.52
N TRP A 207 -10.43 -7.20 3.71
CA TRP A 207 -10.58 -7.38 2.25
C TRP A 207 -11.52 -8.54 1.88
N MET A 208 -11.52 -9.61 2.69
CA MET A 208 -12.40 -10.77 2.52
C MET A 208 -13.79 -10.60 3.17
N ARG A 209 -14.13 -9.40 3.67
CA ARG A 209 -15.45 -9.10 4.26
C ARG A 209 -15.87 -10.04 5.38
N GLN A 210 -14.94 -10.37 6.27
CA GLN A 210 -15.25 -11.26 7.39
C GLN A 210 -16.29 -10.61 8.32
N PRO A 211 -17.49 -11.22 8.50
CA PRO A 211 -18.60 -10.56 9.19
C PRO A 211 -18.35 -10.34 10.69
N TRP A 212 -17.49 -11.16 11.29
CA TRP A 212 -17.10 -11.10 12.70
C TRP A 212 -16.04 -10.03 13.01
N LEU A 213 -15.44 -9.40 11.98
CA LEU A 213 -14.25 -8.58 12.15
C LEU A 213 -14.48 -7.34 13.01
N LEU A 214 -15.57 -6.59 12.82
CA LEU A 214 -15.81 -5.35 13.59
C LEU A 214 -15.97 -5.63 15.08
N ASP A 215 -16.67 -6.70 15.45
CA ASP A 215 -16.85 -7.07 16.86
C ASP A 215 -15.54 -7.54 17.48
N GLU A 216 -14.72 -8.24 16.71
CA GLU A 216 -13.37 -8.62 17.13
C GLU A 216 -12.46 -7.40 17.30
N LEU A 217 -12.48 -6.44 16.38
CA LEU A 217 -11.71 -5.19 16.49
C LEU A 217 -12.11 -4.41 17.75
N ARG A 218 -13.41 -4.27 18.04
CA ARG A 218 -13.90 -3.62 19.26
C ARG A 218 -13.37 -4.31 20.51
N ARG A 219 -13.42 -5.64 20.55
CA ARG A 219 -12.88 -6.46 21.65
C ARG A 219 -11.37 -6.26 21.83
N LEU A 220 -10.61 -6.19 20.72
CA LEU A 220 -9.17 -5.98 20.74
C LEU A 220 -8.77 -4.56 21.12
N VAL A 221 -9.56 -3.54 20.75
CA VAL A 221 -9.34 -2.15 21.19
C VAL A 221 -9.52 -2.00 22.70
N ASP A 222 -10.41 -2.80 23.29
CA ASP A 222 -10.63 -2.83 24.74
C ASP A 222 -9.55 -3.64 25.48
N SER A 223 -8.58 -4.26 24.76
CA SER A 223 -7.43 -4.99 25.35
C SER A 223 -6.21 -4.10 25.55
N THR A 224 -5.14 -4.62 26.18
CA THR A 224 -3.86 -3.91 26.39
C THR A 224 -2.77 -4.39 25.44
N GLY A 225 -1.71 -3.59 25.25
CA GLY A 225 -0.54 -3.98 24.47
C GLY A 225 -0.60 -3.60 22.98
N THR A 226 0.32 -4.15 22.18
CA THR A 226 0.51 -3.72 20.78
C THR A 226 -0.63 -4.12 19.85
N VAL A 227 -1.38 -5.18 20.19
CA VAL A 227 -2.57 -5.61 19.43
C VAL A 227 -3.66 -4.54 19.44
N ARG A 228 -3.79 -3.80 20.56
CA ARG A 228 -4.73 -2.67 20.69
C ARG A 228 -4.50 -1.62 19.60
N ARG A 229 -3.24 -1.30 19.32
CA ARG A 229 -2.87 -0.32 18.29
C ARG A 229 -3.31 -0.81 16.91
N ASP A 230 -2.93 -2.03 16.52
CA ASP A 230 -3.29 -2.59 15.22
C ASP A 230 -4.82 -2.64 15.02
N ALA A 231 -5.57 -2.95 16.09
CA ALA A 231 -7.02 -2.95 16.08
C ALA A 231 -7.63 -1.53 16.00
N LEU A 232 -7.05 -0.54 16.68
CA LEU A 232 -7.47 0.87 16.59
C LEU A 232 -7.29 1.42 15.18
N GLU A 233 -6.15 1.15 14.54
CA GLU A 233 -5.86 1.59 13.17
C GLU A 233 -6.93 1.06 12.20
N LEU A 234 -7.23 -0.24 12.24
CA LEU A 234 -8.23 -0.83 11.36
C LEU A 234 -9.68 -0.45 11.74
N LEU A 235 -9.98 -0.27 13.03
CA LEU A 235 -11.28 0.23 13.49
C LEU A 235 -11.52 1.68 13.04
N ALA A 236 -10.50 2.53 12.99
CA ALA A 236 -10.63 3.87 12.44
C ALA A 236 -11.01 3.81 10.95
N VAL A 237 -10.41 2.90 10.17
CA VAL A 237 -10.73 2.72 8.76
C VAL A 237 -12.13 2.12 8.54
N LEU A 238 -12.50 1.06 9.27
CA LEU A 238 -13.72 0.28 8.99
C LEU A 238 -14.94 0.67 9.84
N GLY A 239 -14.69 1.28 11.00
CA GLY A 239 -15.67 1.53 12.05
C GLY A 239 -16.82 2.41 11.62
N LYS A 240 -17.91 2.29 12.36
CA LYS A 240 -19.16 3.03 12.15
C LYS A 240 -19.25 4.22 13.09
N PRO A 241 -20.22 5.13 12.93
CA PRO A 241 -20.37 6.29 13.82
C PRO A 241 -20.47 5.91 15.30
N GLU A 242 -21.06 4.75 15.60
CA GLU A 242 -21.13 4.19 16.96
C GLU A 242 -19.75 3.93 17.59
N ASP A 243 -18.69 3.76 16.80
CA ASP A 243 -17.32 3.53 17.27
C ASP A 243 -16.58 4.84 17.63
N MET A 244 -17.21 6.00 17.43
CA MET A 244 -16.61 7.32 17.68
C MET A 244 -16.08 7.49 19.10
N PHE A 245 -16.73 6.90 20.11
CA PHE A 245 -16.27 7.02 21.50
C PHE A 245 -14.91 6.31 21.72
N ARG A 246 -14.64 5.21 21.00
CA ARG A 246 -13.34 4.51 21.07
C ARG A 246 -12.25 5.34 20.41
N ILE A 247 -12.55 5.95 19.27
CA ILE A 247 -11.61 6.86 18.59
C ILE A 247 -11.32 8.08 19.47
N ARG A 248 -12.35 8.69 20.07
CA ARG A 248 -12.17 9.82 21.00
C ARG A 248 -11.31 9.45 22.21
N ALA A 249 -11.52 8.26 22.79
CA ALA A 249 -10.69 7.76 23.89
C ALA A 249 -9.22 7.57 23.47
N ALA A 250 -8.97 7.06 22.26
CA ALA A 250 -7.62 6.90 21.72
C ALA A 250 -6.91 8.26 21.51
N VAL A 251 -7.63 9.30 21.10
CA VAL A 251 -7.04 10.65 20.96
C VAL A 251 -6.55 11.23 22.29
N SER A 252 -7.16 10.83 23.42
CA SER A 252 -6.71 11.22 24.75
C SER A 252 -5.54 10.39 25.29
N ASP A 253 -5.12 9.35 24.57
CA ASP A 253 -4.03 8.47 24.98
C ASP A 253 -2.68 8.97 24.45
N ILE A 254 -1.97 9.72 25.29
CA ILE A 254 -0.68 10.33 24.94
C ILE A 254 0.39 9.27 24.60
N ALA A 255 0.27 8.05 25.11
CA ALA A 255 1.21 6.96 24.84
C ALA A 255 1.18 6.50 23.37
N LEU A 256 0.13 6.82 22.62
CA LEU A 256 0.06 6.59 21.17
C LEU A 256 0.87 7.63 20.37
N GLY A 257 1.40 8.67 21.01
CA GLY A 257 2.16 9.73 20.33
C GLY A 257 1.32 10.45 19.27
N PRO A 258 1.95 10.99 18.21
CA PRO A 258 1.25 11.67 17.11
C PRO A 258 0.22 10.81 16.37
N THR A 259 0.41 9.48 16.34
CA THR A 259 -0.45 8.56 15.59
C THR A 259 -1.91 8.54 16.08
N ARG A 260 -2.18 9.02 17.31
CA ARG A 260 -3.54 9.18 17.82
C ARG A 260 -4.40 10.13 16.98
N PHE A 261 -3.78 11.08 16.28
CA PHE A 261 -4.47 12.00 15.38
C PHE A 261 -4.67 11.41 13.98
N GLU A 262 -3.80 10.52 13.52
CA GLU A 262 -4.02 9.77 12.28
C GLU A 262 -5.33 8.97 12.35
N LEU A 263 -5.64 8.37 13.52
CA LEU A 263 -6.91 7.69 13.78
C LEU A 263 -8.12 8.59 13.51
N VAL A 264 -8.04 9.88 13.83
CA VAL A 264 -9.11 10.85 13.58
C VAL A 264 -9.29 11.08 12.09
N GLY A 265 -8.19 11.28 11.36
CA GLY A 265 -8.19 11.43 9.91
C GLY A 265 -8.76 10.20 9.21
N TRP A 266 -8.36 9.01 9.63
CA TRP A 266 -8.88 7.74 9.10
C TRP A 266 -10.36 7.54 9.42
N PHE A 267 -10.78 7.86 10.66
CA PHE A 267 -12.17 7.73 11.06
C PHE A 267 -13.09 8.72 10.35
N GLY A 268 -12.58 9.90 9.98
CA GLY A 268 -13.24 10.78 9.02
C GLY A 268 -14.52 11.46 9.53
N HIS A 269 -14.80 11.43 10.83
CA HIS A 269 -16.06 11.96 11.37
C HIS A 269 -15.95 13.47 11.68
N PRO A 270 -16.81 14.34 11.13
CA PRO A 270 -16.67 15.80 11.28
C PRO A 270 -16.71 16.28 12.73
N ALA A 271 -17.45 15.60 13.61
CA ALA A 271 -17.51 15.91 15.04
C ALA A 271 -16.17 15.71 15.80
N LEU A 272 -15.13 15.18 15.16
CA LEU A 272 -13.79 15.08 15.73
C LEU A 272 -12.85 16.21 15.28
N VAL A 273 -13.25 17.07 14.33
CA VAL A 273 -12.38 18.13 13.80
C VAL A 273 -11.91 19.07 14.90
N GLU A 274 -12.79 19.48 15.81
CA GLU A 274 -12.45 20.45 16.86
C GLU A 274 -11.48 19.89 17.91
N VAL A 275 -11.39 18.56 18.04
CA VAL A 275 -10.40 17.89 18.91
C VAL A 275 -8.97 18.09 18.40
N LEU A 276 -8.80 18.43 17.13
CA LEU A 276 -7.48 18.63 16.52
C LEU A 276 -6.87 19.99 16.84
N PHE A 277 -7.65 21.01 17.20
CA PHE A 277 -7.12 22.36 17.38
C PHE A 277 -6.13 22.50 18.55
N PRO A 278 -6.40 21.95 19.75
CA PRO A 278 -5.40 21.98 20.83
C PRO A 278 -4.11 21.26 20.45
N ALA A 279 -4.20 20.19 19.65
CA ALA A 279 -3.04 19.42 19.21
C ALA A 279 -2.18 20.17 18.18
N MET A 280 -2.80 21.00 17.32
CA MET A 280 -2.07 21.90 16.42
C MET A 280 -1.35 23.03 17.17
N GLU A 281 -1.73 23.31 18.42
CA GLU A 281 -1.10 24.31 19.28
C GLU A 281 0.01 23.70 20.16
N GLU A 282 0.22 22.37 20.13
CA GLU A 282 1.30 21.71 20.87
C GLU A 282 2.68 22.10 20.30
N GLU A 283 3.67 22.24 21.19
CA GLU A 283 5.04 22.61 20.80
C GLU A 283 5.76 21.51 20.00
N GLU A 284 5.38 20.25 20.20
CA GLU A 284 5.96 19.10 19.52
C GLU A 284 5.59 19.09 18.02
N PRO A 285 6.54 19.35 17.10
CA PRO A 285 6.23 19.54 15.68
C PRO A 285 5.53 18.37 15.02
N LEU A 286 5.91 17.13 15.36
CA LEU A 286 5.30 15.92 14.82
C LEU A 286 3.84 15.78 15.24
N THR A 287 3.53 16.15 16.48
CA THR A 287 2.14 16.11 16.97
C THR A 287 1.28 17.15 16.29
N ALA A 288 1.78 18.39 16.18
CA ALA A 288 1.08 19.47 15.52
C ALA A 288 0.84 19.16 14.04
N ALA A 289 1.84 18.64 13.33
CA ALA A 289 1.74 18.22 11.94
C ALA A 289 0.76 17.04 11.75
N ALA A 290 0.75 16.05 12.65
CA ALA A 290 -0.21 14.94 12.59
C ALA A 290 -1.67 15.42 12.76
N ALA A 291 -1.92 16.38 13.66
CA ALA A 291 -3.23 17.00 13.82
C ALA A 291 -3.64 17.81 12.58
N ALA A 292 -2.69 18.56 11.98
CA ALA A 292 -2.88 19.29 10.73
C ALA A 292 -3.24 18.36 9.56
N MET A 293 -2.53 17.24 9.44
CA MET A 293 -2.79 16.22 8.43
C MET A 293 -4.15 15.55 8.64
N ALA A 294 -4.54 15.24 9.87
CA ALA A 294 -5.88 14.72 10.17
C ALA A 294 -6.98 15.70 9.77
N PHE A 295 -6.78 16.99 10.02
CA PHE A 295 -7.70 18.05 9.60
C PHE A 295 -7.83 18.11 8.09
N ARG A 296 -6.69 18.07 7.37
CA ARG A 296 -6.67 18.05 5.90
C ARG A 296 -7.33 16.79 5.34
N ARG A 297 -7.07 15.63 5.94
CA ARG A 297 -7.70 14.36 5.57
C ARG A 297 -9.21 14.39 5.75
N ILE A 298 -9.77 15.09 6.74
CA ILE A 298 -11.22 15.20 6.87
C ILE A 298 -11.78 16.24 5.89
N THR A 299 -11.18 17.43 5.88
CA THR A 299 -11.77 18.62 5.27
C THR A 299 -11.37 18.86 3.81
N GLY A 300 -10.30 18.22 3.34
CA GLY A 300 -9.67 18.49 2.05
C GLY A 300 -8.83 19.78 2.03
N VAL A 301 -8.84 20.57 3.10
CA VAL A 301 -8.14 21.86 3.15
C VAL A 301 -6.94 21.74 4.07
N SER A 302 -5.78 22.19 3.59
CA SER A 302 -4.56 22.27 4.40
C SER A 302 -4.78 23.20 5.60
N ALA A 303 -4.06 22.95 6.71
CA ALA A 303 -3.93 23.86 7.84
C ALA A 303 -2.49 24.39 7.96
N ASP A 304 -1.65 24.12 6.97
CA ASP A 304 -0.22 24.36 7.02
C ASP A 304 0.08 25.88 6.96
N SER A 305 1.07 26.29 7.75
CA SER A 305 1.69 27.60 7.66
C SER A 305 2.85 27.58 6.66
N ALA A 306 3.48 28.74 6.45
CA ALA A 306 4.73 28.83 5.69
C ALA A 306 5.95 28.28 6.45
N GLN A 307 5.83 28.05 7.77
CA GLN A 307 6.92 27.55 8.59
C GLN A 307 7.11 26.05 8.39
N ARG A 308 8.38 25.63 8.38
CA ARG A 308 8.78 24.24 8.24
C ARG A 308 9.86 23.93 9.27
N VAL A 309 9.85 22.70 9.74
CA VAL A 309 10.85 22.17 10.66
C VAL A 309 11.50 20.98 10.00
N GLU A 310 12.83 21.04 9.91
CA GLU A 310 13.65 19.92 9.46
C GLU A 310 13.87 18.98 10.65
N LEU A 311 13.49 17.73 10.47
CA LEU A 311 13.69 16.62 11.41
C LEU A 311 14.72 15.66 10.82
N GLU A 312 15.20 14.70 11.61
CA GLU A 312 16.26 13.77 11.19
C GLU A 312 15.95 13.01 9.89
N GLU A 313 14.67 12.70 9.64
CA GLU A 313 14.25 11.89 8.48
C GLU A 313 13.27 12.61 7.53
N ASP A 314 12.67 13.75 7.93
CA ASP A 314 11.60 14.42 7.19
C ASP A 314 11.56 15.93 7.43
N GLU A 315 10.99 16.67 6.47
CA GLU A 315 10.60 18.08 6.64
C GLU A 315 9.08 18.15 6.89
N VAL A 316 8.66 18.76 7.99
CA VAL A 316 7.23 18.91 8.32
C VAL A 316 6.80 20.37 8.29
N HIS A 317 5.61 20.62 7.76
CA HIS A 317 4.96 21.92 7.84
C HIS A 317 4.30 22.09 9.21
N LEU A 318 4.57 23.23 9.87
CA LEU A 318 3.85 23.58 11.09
C LEU A 318 2.46 24.11 10.76
N PRO A 319 1.40 23.73 11.49
CA PRO A 319 0.07 24.27 11.27
C PRO A 319 -0.06 25.75 11.67
N ASP A 320 -1.09 26.39 11.12
CA ASP A 320 -1.70 27.62 11.63
C ASP A 320 -3.07 27.27 12.24
N PRO A 321 -3.16 27.10 13.59
CA PRO A 321 -4.40 26.74 14.27
C PRO A 321 -5.50 27.78 14.09
N THR A 322 -5.14 29.07 13.98
CA THR A 322 -6.11 30.15 13.75
C THR A 322 -6.74 30.01 12.38
N MET A 323 -5.92 29.70 11.37
CA MET A 323 -6.40 29.46 10.02
C MET A 323 -7.22 28.18 9.91
N ALA A 324 -6.82 27.11 10.60
CA ALA A 324 -7.63 25.89 10.68
C ALA A 324 -9.03 26.17 11.24
N ARG A 325 -9.13 26.93 12.34
CA ARG A 325 -10.42 27.34 12.94
C ARG A 325 -11.25 28.19 11.99
N ILE A 326 -10.65 29.16 11.30
CA ILE A 326 -11.35 30.01 10.30
C ILE A 326 -11.87 29.18 9.13
N ARG A 327 -11.05 28.26 8.60
CA ARG A 327 -11.44 27.34 7.52
C ARG A 327 -12.58 26.43 7.96
N TRP A 328 -12.46 25.83 9.15
CA TRP A 328 -13.52 24.99 9.70
C TRP A 328 -14.82 25.74 9.91
N HIS A 329 -14.79 26.96 10.46
CA HIS A 329 -15.98 27.76 10.66
C HIS A 329 -16.77 28.01 9.36
N LYS A 330 -16.06 28.19 8.24
CA LYS A 330 -16.67 28.38 6.91
C LYS A 330 -17.23 27.09 6.30
N LEU A 331 -16.64 25.95 6.66
CA LEU A 331 -16.93 24.65 6.04
C LEU A 331 -17.92 23.81 6.85
N LYS A 332 -17.93 23.91 8.18
CA LYS A 332 -18.61 22.95 9.07
C LYS A 332 -20.07 22.64 8.71
N ASP A 333 -20.80 23.62 8.18
CA ASP A 333 -22.21 23.45 7.81
C ASP A 333 -22.37 22.57 6.55
N THR A 334 -21.37 22.55 5.65
CA THR A 334 -21.35 21.66 4.47
C THR A 334 -21.08 20.20 4.84
N PHE A 335 -20.50 19.96 6.02
CA PHE A 335 -20.25 18.63 6.56
C PHE A 335 -21.48 18.06 7.32
N GLY A 336 -22.50 18.90 7.53
CA GLY A 336 -23.73 18.54 8.23
C GLY A 336 -24.44 17.36 7.58
N GLY A 337 -24.75 16.34 8.38
CA GLY A 337 -25.52 15.16 7.96
C GLY A 337 -24.70 14.00 7.39
N GLY A 338 -23.39 14.17 7.14
CA GLY A 338 -22.51 13.07 6.77
C GLY A 338 -21.68 12.58 7.95
N THR A 339 -21.55 11.26 8.13
CA THR A 339 -20.77 10.69 9.24
C THR A 339 -19.37 10.25 8.85
N ARG A 340 -19.03 10.33 7.56
CA ARG A 340 -17.73 9.89 7.04
C ARG A 340 -17.25 10.74 5.87
N TRP A 341 -16.15 11.44 6.10
CA TRP A 341 -15.54 12.34 5.13
C TRP A 341 -14.07 12.00 4.95
N SER A 342 -13.58 12.20 3.72
CA SER A 342 -12.16 12.07 3.40
C SER A 342 -11.82 13.01 2.24
N TRP A 343 -10.78 13.82 2.40
CA TRP A 343 -10.33 14.86 1.49
C TRP A 343 -11.45 15.83 1.06
N GLY A 344 -12.38 16.14 1.97
CA GLY A 344 -13.51 17.04 1.71
C GLY A 344 -14.68 16.39 0.97
N GLU A 345 -14.59 15.09 0.66
CA GLU A 345 -15.65 14.33 0.03
C GLU A 345 -16.42 13.49 1.06
N ASN A 346 -17.75 13.45 0.93
CA ASN A 346 -18.57 12.54 1.72
C ASN A 346 -18.46 11.13 1.14
N VAL A 347 -17.87 10.23 1.91
CA VAL A 347 -17.52 8.86 1.48
C VAL A 347 -18.28 7.80 2.27
N GLU A 348 -19.35 8.19 2.94
CA GLU A 348 -20.23 7.30 3.72
C GLU A 348 -20.83 6.19 2.85
N ARG A 349 -21.20 6.55 1.62
CA ARG A 349 -21.79 5.63 0.62
C ARG A 349 -20.75 5.02 -0.32
N GLY A 350 -19.47 5.13 0.00
CA GLY A 350 -18.35 4.67 -0.81
C GLY A 350 -17.61 5.77 -1.54
N LEU A 351 -16.49 5.41 -2.16
CA LEU A 351 -15.69 6.32 -2.96
C LEU A 351 -16.44 6.69 -4.24
N THR A 352 -16.47 7.99 -4.53
CA THR A 352 -16.97 8.55 -5.79
C THR A 352 -15.80 8.76 -6.77
N ASP A 353 -16.07 8.94 -8.06
CA ASP A 353 -15.02 9.29 -9.03
C ASP A 353 -14.29 10.58 -8.65
N ALA A 354 -15.00 11.55 -8.07
CA ALA A 354 -14.41 12.78 -7.56
C ALA A 354 -13.43 12.51 -6.40
N ALA A 355 -13.81 11.64 -5.46
CA ALA A 355 -12.93 11.19 -4.38
C ALA A 355 -11.66 10.50 -4.90
N LEU A 356 -11.76 9.67 -5.94
CA LEU A 356 -10.59 9.02 -6.55
C LEU A 356 -9.55 10.02 -7.10
N VAL A 357 -10.01 11.18 -7.57
CA VAL A 357 -9.14 12.23 -8.10
C VAL A 357 -8.55 13.11 -7.00
N ALA A 358 -9.33 13.38 -5.96
CA ALA A 358 -8.97 14.32 -4.89
C ALA A 358 -8.02 13.71 -3.84
N MET A 359 -8.09 12.40 -3.60
CA MET A 359 -7.39 11.72 -2.51
C MET A 359 -5.91 11.46 -2.81
N ASP A 360 -5.14 11.40 -1.74
CA ASP A 360 -3.83 10.74 -1.75
C ASP A 360 -3.97 9.22 -1.77
N LEU A 361 -2.90 8.54 -2.19
CA LEU A 361 -2.87 7.08 -2.29
C LEU A 361 -3.15 6.35 -0.97
N PRO A 362 -2.62 6.79 0.20
CA PRO A 362 -3.01 6.19 1.47
C PRO A 362 -4.53 6.23 1.72
N SER A 363 -5.17 7.39 1.55
CA SER A 363 -6.62 7.53 1.77
C SER A 363 -7.44 6.75 0.75
N LEU A 364 -6.94 6.65 -0.50
CA LEU A 364 -7.53 5.78 -1.52
C LEU A 364 -7.51 4.31 -1.10
N ALA A 365 -6.36 3.80 -0.65
CA ALA A 365 -6.21 2.40 -0.23
C ALA A 365 -7.14 2.07 0.95
N GLU A 366 -7.24 2.97 1.93
CA GLU A 366 -8.14 2.84 3.07
C GLU A 366 -9.61 2.90 2.66
N GLY A 367 -9.97 3.84 1.77
CA GLY A 367 -11.31 3.96 1.23
C GLY A 367 -11.73 2.70 0.47
N ARG A 368 -10.84 2.14 -0.35
CA ARG A 368 -11.08 0.87 -1.08
C ARG A 368 -11.16 -0.34 -0.15
N LEU A 369 -10.32 -0.40 0.89
CA LEU A 369 -10.44 -1.43 1.93
C LEU A 369 -11.79 -1.36 2.65
N ARG A 370 -12.24 -0.16 3.02
CA ARG A 370 -13.53 0.07 3.65
C ARG A 370 -14.68 -0.31 2.71
N ASP A 371 -14.61 0.10 1.45
CA ASP A 371 -15.65 -0.24 0.47
C ASP A 371 -15.69 -1.73 0.18
N ALA A 372 -14.54 -2.41 0.13
CA ALA A 372 -14.51 -3.86 0.06
C ALA A 372 -15.24 -4.46 1.26
N PHE A 373 -14.84 -4.08 2.48
CA PHE A 373 -15.43 -4.58 3.73
C PHE A 373 -16.96 -4.41 3.78
N HIS A 374 -17.46 -3.22 3.43
CA HIS A 374 -18.89 -2.90 3.44
C HIS A 374 -19.65 -3.34 2.18
N GLY A 375 -18.98 -3.99 1.21
CA GLY A 375 -19.61 -4.56 0.03
C GLY A 375 -19.96 -3.59 -1.09
N ARG A 376 -19.18 -2.51 -1.19
CA ARG A 376 -19.27 -1.50 -2.26
C ARG A 376 -18.13 -1.60 -3.27
N PHE A 377 -17.19 -2.52 -3.05
CA PHE A 377 -16.08 -2.81 -3.96
C PHE A 377 -15.83 -4.32 -3.99
N ASP A 378 -15.92 -4.93 -5.17
CA ASP A 378 -15.90 -6.39 -5.32
C ASP A 378 -14.50 -6.96 -5.64
N HIS A 379 -13.45 -6.16 -5.47
CA HIS A 379 -12.08 -6.57 -5.75
C HIS A 379 -11.22 -6.61 -4.47
N GLY A 380 -10.15 -7.41 -4.52
CA GLY A 380 -9.09 -7.40 -3.50
C GLY A 380 -8.04 -6.31 -3.76
N PRO A 381 -7.00 -6.23 -2.93
CA PRO A 381 -5.93 -5.24 -3.04
C PRO A 381 -5.14 -5.32 -4.36
N ALA A 382 -5.14 -6.47 -5.05
CA ALA A 382 -4.54 -6.62 -6.37
C ALA A 382 -5.12 -5.64 -7.42
N ALA A 383 -6.37 -5.20 -7.26
CA ALA A 383 -6.98 -4.21 -8.13
C ALA A 383 -6.39 -2.79 -7.98
N LEU A 384 -5.64 -2.54 -6.90
CA LEU A 384 -4.93 -1.27 -6.68
C LEU A 384 -3.59 -1.24 -7.42
N GLU A 385 -3.15 -2.35 -8.02
CA GLU A 385 -1.86 -2.43 -8.73
C GLU A 385 -1.95 -2.06 -10.21
N ALA A 386 -3.16 -1.90 -10.76
CA ALA A 386 -3.41 -1.66 -12.18
C ALA A 386 -4.32 -0.45 -12.43
N PHE A 387 -4.01 0.30 -13.49
CA PHE A 387 -4.82 1.41 -13.99
C PHE A 387 -5.62 1.00 -15.24
N PRO A 388 -6.83 1.59 -15.45
CA PRO A 388 -7.57 2.41 -14.50
C PRO A 388 -8.05 1.58 -13.31
N TYR A 389 -8.16 2.19 -12.12
CA TYR A 389 -8.74 1.50 -10.98
C TYR A 389 -10.18 1.09 -11.30
N PRO A 390 -10.60 -0.13 -10.94
CA PRO A 390 -11.98 -0.51 -11.13
C PRO A 390 -12.90 0.39 -10.30
N GLY A 391 -14.09 0.65 -10.86
CA GLY A 391 -15.17 1.40 -10.22
C GLY A 391 -15.51 0.86 -8.85
#